data_AF-A0A8S3RET6-F1
#
_entry.id   AF-A0A8S3RET6-F1
#
_cell.length_a   1.000
_cell.length_b   1.000
_cell.length_c   1.000
_cell.angle_alpha   90.00
_cell.angle_beta   90.00
_cell.angle_gamma   90.00
#
_symmetry.space_group_name_H-M   'P 1'
#
loop_
_entity.id
_entity.type
_entity.pdbx_description
1 polymer ?
#
loop_
_entity_poly.entity_id
_entity_poly.type
_entity_poly.pdbx_seq_one_letter_code
_entity_poly.pdbx_strand_id
1 'polypeptide(L)'
;MLVRIPPEKLDKLKFMLDQVLSKKKMALKELESITGLMAFLFKGYYISPCFYSSFYDLIASVKNGKPYYTVRLNSEVKADARVWLNFLDQFNGQCYFPDRFWSTNESLELFTDSAGNVLLGCGAYFQGHWVQYQWPSSWADTSILLDITCLELIPIVLSFMIWGRSFRNKKILLRIDNQALVSIVNKRTSKSKRVMILIRQLVFSL
;
A
#
# COMPACT_ATOMS: atom_id res chain seq x y z
N MET A 1 8.51 -15.85 -16.13
CA MET A 1 7.53 -15.41 -17.16
C MET A 1 7.32 -13.91 -16.99
N LEU A 2 6.94 -13.19 -18.04
CA LEU A 2 6.78 -11.72 -18.04
C LEU A 2 5.44 -11.39 -18.68
N VAL A 3 4.63 -10.54 -18.04
CA VAL A 3 3.43 -9.96 -18.67
C VAL A 3 3.71 -8.49 -18.91
N ARG A 4 3.50 -8.02 -20.14
CA ARG A 4 3.60 -6.60 -20.48
C ARG A 4 2.21 -5.99 -20.59
N ILE A 5 2.00 -4.86 -19.92
CA ILE A 5 0.77 -4.07 -20.04
C ILE A 5 0.92 -3.13 -21.25
N PRO A 6 -0.09 -3.04 -22.15
CA PRO A 6 -0.05 -2.10 -23.26
C PRO A 6 0.10 -0.64 -22.78
N PRO A 7 1.01 0.16 -23.36
CA PRO A 7 1.27 1.54 -22.93
C PRO A 7 0.01 2.40 -22.95
N GLU A 8 -0.78 2.28 -24.01
CA GLU A 8 -2.04 3.02 -24.18
C GLU A 8 -3.02 2.85 -23.00
N LYS A 9 -3.05 1.64 -22.40
CA LYS A 9 -3.91 1.38 -21.24
C LYS A 9 -3.35 2.01 -19.96
N LEU A 10 -2.04 2.10 -19.83
CA LEU A 10 -1.39 2.80 -18.71
C LEU A 10 -1.60 4.30 -18.83
N ASP A 11 -1.43 4.88 -20.02
CA ASP A 11 -1.67 6.30 -20.28
C ASP A 11 -3.13 6.67 -20.04
N LYS A 12 -4.06 5.82 -20.49
CA LYS A 12 -5.49 5.97 -20.18
C LYS A 12 -5.75 5.97 -18.67
N LEU A 13 -5.11 5.07 -17.92
CA LEU A 13 -5.28 5.02 -16.47
C LEU A 13 -4.70 6.26 -15.80
N LYS A 14 -3.48 6.71 -16.18
CA LYS A 14 -2.87 7.94 -15.68
C LYS A 14 -3.77 9.14 -15.90
N PHE A 15 -4.30 9.30 -17.12
CA PHE A 15 -5.23 10.37 -17.44
C PHE A 15 -6.46 10.36 -16.55
N MET A 16 -7.10 9.20 -16.35
CA MET A 16 -8.29 9.14 -15.50
C MET A 16 -7.99 9.41 -14.02
N LEU A 17 -6.84 8.99 -13.51
CA LEU A 17 -6.42 9.29 -12.13
C LEU A 17 -6.11 10.78 -11.93
N ASP A 18 -5.53 11.44 -12.93
CA ASP A 18 -5.33 12.90 -12.90
C ASP A 18 -6.67 13.66 -12.84
N GLN A 19 -7.69 13.15 -13.55
CA GLN A 19 -9.06 13.68 -13.44
C GLN A 19 -9.65 13.54 -12.02
N VAL A 20 -9.30 12.47 -11.28
CA VAL A 20 -9.70 12.30 -9.88
C VAL A 20 -9.05 13.37 -8.98
N LEU A 21 -7.79 13.72 -9.25
CA LEU A 21 -7.08 14.72 -8.46
C LEU A 21 -7.58 16.15 -8.74
N SER A 22 -7.81 16.48 -10.00
CA SER A 22 -8.23 17.82 -10.44
C SER A 22 -9.68 18.16 -10.07
N LYS A 23 -10.60 17.18 -10.06
CA LYS A 23 -12.03 17.42 -9.82
C LYS A 23 -12.40 17.35 -8.32
N LYS A 24 -13.48 18.02 -7.94
CA LYS A 24 -14.12 17.86 -6.60
C LYS A 24 -15.22 16.80 -6.61
N LYS A 25 -15.84 16.57 -7.76
CA LYS A 25 -16.91 15.59 -7.99
C LYS A 25 -16.65 14.86 -9.30
N MET A 26 -17.11 13.62 -9.39
CA MET A 26 -16.97 12.77 -10.57
C MET A 26 -18.21 11.90 -10.73
N ALA A 27 -18.57 11.51 -11.95
CA ALA A 27 -19.71 10.61 -12.15
C ALA A 27 -19.38 9.21 -11.60
N LEU A 28 -20.39 8.53 -11.04
CA LEU A 28 -20.24 7.19 -10.50
C LEU A 28 -19.69 6.22 -11.56
N LYS A 29 -20.21 6.29 -12.79
CA LYS A 29 -19.73 5.48 -13.92
C LYS A 29 -18.26 5.70 -14.26
N GLU A 30 -17.74 6.92 -14.08
CA GLU A 30 -16.31 7.20 -14.28
C GLU A 30 -15.47 6.52 -13.19
N LEU A 31 -15.89 6.59 -11.92
CA LEU A 31 -15.23 5.89 -10.81
C LEU A 31 -15.24 4.37 -10.98
N GLU A 32 -16.37 3.80 -11.39
CA GLU A 32 -16.49 2.37 -11.70
C GLU A 32 -15.58 1.97 -12.87
N SER A 33 -15.48 2.82 -13.90
CA SER A 33 -14.60 2.58 -15.06
C SER A 33 -13.12 2.59 -14.67
N ILE A 34 -12.70 3.53 -13.81
CA ILE A 34 -11.35 3.59 -13.26
C ILE A 34 -11.04 2.31 -12.49
N THR A 35 -11.93 1.96 -11.56
CA THR A 35 -11.76 0.78 -10.69
C THR A 35 -11.71 -0.51 -11.51
N GLY A 36 -12.58 -0.65 -12.51
CA GLY A 36 -12.60 -1.78 -13.42
C GLY A 36 -11.34 -1.88 -14.29
N LEU A 37 -10.82 -0.75 -14.80
CA LEU A 37 -9.58 -0.75 -15.56
C LEU A 37 -8.39 -1.16 -14.69
N MET A 38 -8.30 -0.65 -13.46
CA MET A 38 -7.25 -1.01 -12.51
C MET A 38 -7.30 -2.51 -12.18
N ALA A 39 -8.49 -3.01 -11.83
CA ALA A 39 -8.68 -4.43 -11.56
C ALA A 39 -8.30 -5.31 -12.77
N PHE A 40 -8.61 -4.88 -13.99
CA PHE A 40 -8.23 -5.59 -15.21
C PHE A 40 -6.72 -5.58 -15.46
N LEU A 41 -6.08 -4.40 -15.36
CA LEU A 41 -4.66 -4.23 -15.64
C LEU A 41 -3.77 -4.95 -14.63
N PHE A 42 -4.19 -4.96 -13.36
CA PHE A 42 -3.40 -5.48 -12.25
C PHE A 42 -3.91 -6.82 -11.73
N LYS A 43 -4.82 -7.50 -12.43
CA LYS A 43 -5.34 -8.83 -12.06
C LYS A 43 -4.24 -9.87 -11.84
N GLY A 44 -3.18 -9.81 -12.66
CA GLY A 44 -2.02 -10.72 -12.58
C GLY A 44 -0.90 -10.18 -11.70
N TYR A 45 -1.02 -8.95 -11.22
CA TYR A 45 -0.11 -8.38 -10.25
C TYR A 45 -0.54 -8.85 -8.86
N TYR A 46 0.43 -9.14 -7.99
CA TYR A 46 0.17 -9.22 -6.56
C TYR A 46 -0.09 -7.80 -6.05
N ILE A 47 -1.16 -7.14 -6.50
CA ILE A 47 -1.64 -5.85 -6.03
C ILE A 47 -2.94 -6.16 -5.30
N SER A 48 -2.93 -5.97 -3.99
CA SER A 48 -4.03 -6.37 -3.11
C SER A 48 -5.30 -5.53 -3.33
N PRO A 49 -6.48 -6.07 -2.98
CA PRO A 49 -7.71 -5.29 -2.84
C PRO A 49 -7.59 -3.96 -2.07
N CYS A 50 -6.58 -3.78 -1.22
CA CYS A 50 -6.34 -2.51 -0.52
C CYS A 50 -6.02 -1.31 -1.40
N PHE A 51 -5.62 -1.52 -2.67
CA PHE A 51 -5.28 -0.42 -3.59
C PHE A 51 -6.49 0.22 -4.26
N TYR A 52 -7.62 -0.48 -4.31
CA TYR A 52 -8.88 0.06 -4.85
C TYR A 52 -9.96 0.16 -3.77
N SER A 53 -9.65 -0.14 -2.51
CA SER A 53 -10.64 -0.20 -1.44
C SER A 53 -11.33 1.15 -1.24
N SER A 54 -10.61 2.28 -1.27
CA SER A 54 -11.23 3.60 -1.14
C SER A 54 -12.17 3.95 -2.30
N PHE A 55 -11.84 3.50 -3.52
CA PHE A 55 -12.71 3.65 -4.68
C PHE A 55 -13.98 2.79 -4.52
N TYR A 56 -13.83 1.52 -4.12
CA TYR A 56 -14.96 0.64 -3.84
C TYR A 56 -15.82 1.12 -2.67
N ASP A 57 -15.21 1.61 -1.59
CA ASP A 57 -15.91 2.15 -0.42
C ASP A 57 -16.73 3.39 -0.83
N LEU A 58 -16.15 4.26 -1.67
CA LEU A 58 -16.88 5.42 -2.20
C LEU A 58 -18.03 4.99 -3.11
N ILE A 59 -17.81 4.04 -4.02
CA ILE A 59 -18.86 3.50 -4.90
C ILE A 59 -19.99 2.88 -4.06
N ALA A 60 -19.65 2.04 -3.09
CA ALA A 60 -20.60 1.35 -2.21
C ALA A 60 -21.38 2.32 -1.30
N SER A 61 -20.81 3.49 -0.97
CA SER A 61 -21.49 4.51 -0.17
C SER A 61 -22.69 5.16 -0.88
N VAL A 62 -22.77 5.06 -2.21
CA VAL A 62 -23.83 5.68 -3.02
C VAL A 62 -25.00 4.70 -3.17
N LYS A 63 -25.91 4.70 -2.20
CA LYS A 63 -27.13 3.87 -2.25
C LYS A 63 -27.99 4.22 -3.47
N ASN A 64 -28.38 3.21 -4.26
CA ASN A 64 -29.26 3.33 -5.44
C ASN A 64 -28.75 4.31 -6.53
N GLY A 65 -27.43 4.51 -6.62
CA GLY A 65 -26.82 5.45 -7.56
C GLY A 65 -27.12 5.11 -9.01
N LYS A 66 -27.76 6.02 -9.74
CA LYS A 66 -27.82 5.95 -11.21
C LYS A 66 -26.41 6.21 -11.78
N PRO A 67 -26.06 5.69 -12.97
CA PRO A 67 -24.71 5.81 -13.55
C PRO A 67 -24.21 7.26 -13.68
N TYR A 68 -25.13 8.20 -13.90
CA TYR A 68 -24.84 9.63 -14.09
C TYR A 68 -24.81 10.43 -12.78
N TYR A 69 -25.03 9.78 -11.63
CA TYR A 69 -24.97 10.45 -10.34
C TYR A 69 -23.53 10.91 -10.06
N THR A 70 -23.36 12.15 -9.63
CA THR A 70 -22.05 12.70 -9.30
C THR A 70 -21.76 12.57 -7.82
N VAL A 71 -20.59 12.02 -7.51
CA VAL A 71 -20.14 11.73 -6.15
C VAL A 71 -19.02 12.70 -5.80
N ARG A 72 -19.01 13.18 -4.56
CA ARG A 72 -17.91 14.00 -4.04
C ARG A 72 -16.70 13.12 -3.75
N LEU A 73 -15.55 13.48 -4.31
CA LEU A 73 -14.30 12.77 -4.07
C LEU A 73 -13.78 13.10 -2.67
N ASN A 74 -13.63 12.09 -1.84
CA ASN A 74 -13.09 12.23 -0.48
C ASN A 74 -11.55 12.28 -0.50
N SER A 75 -10.95 12.63 0.64
CA SER A 75 -9.49 12.71 0.78
C SER A 75 -8.79 11.37 0.60
N GLU A 76 -9.45 10.26 0.96
CA GLU A 76 -8.90 8.90 0.87
C GLU A 76 -8.73 8.46 -0.60
N VAL A 77 -9.75 8.67 -1.44
CA VAL A 77 -9.71 8.38 -2.89
C VAL A 77 -8.65 9.24 -3.58
N LYS A 78 -8.52 10.52 -3.19
CA LYS A 78 -7.45 11.39 -3.70
C LYS A 78 -6.06 11.00 -3.19
N ALA A 79 -5.95 10.42 -2.00
CA ALA A 79 -4.69 9.88 -1.52
C ALA A 79 -4.30 8.66 -2.37
N ASP A 80 -5.21 7.71 -2.54
CA ASP A 80 -4.95 6.50 -3.32
C ASP A 80 -4.64 6.83 -4.79
N ALA A 81 -5.36 7.77 -5.41
CA ALA A 81 -5.06 8.23 -6.77
C ALA A 81 -3.63 8.80 -6.90
N ARG A 82 -3.14 9.56 -5.91
CA ARG A 82 -1.76 10.06 -5.89
C ARG A 82 -0.74 8.93 -5.81
N VAL A 83 -0.98 7.95 -4.94
CA VAL A 83 -0.03 6.85 -4.81
C VAL A 83 -0.01 5.99 -6.07
N TRP A 84 -1.16 5.79 -6.71
CA TRP A 84 -1.25 5.13 -8.01
C TRP A 84 -0.51 5.87 -9.12
N LEU A 85 -0.62 7.20 -9.21
CA LEU A 85 0.14 7.97 -10.19
C LEU A 85 1.65 7.84 -9.97
N ASN A 86 2.10 7.99 -8.71
CA ASN A 86 3.52 7.81 -8.36
C ASN A 86 4.03 6.42 -8.76
N PHE A 87 3.23 5.38 -8.53
CA PHE A 87 3.55 4.03 -8.97
C PHE A 87 3.62 3.91 -10.49
N LEU A 88 2.61 4.41 -11.21
CA LEU A 88 2.52 4.31 -12.67
C LEU A 88 3.64 5.10 -13.37
N ASP A 89 4.21 6.12 -12.74
CA ASP A 89 5.36 6.86 -13.27
C ASP A 89 6.66 6.07 -13.16
N GLN A 90 6.81 5.24 -12.14
CA GLN A 90 7.96 4.36 -11.97
C GLN A 90 7.78 2.99 -12.64
N PHE A 91 6.52 2.66 -12.99
CA PHE A 91 6.17 1.37 -13.54
C PHE A 91 6.53 1.27 -15.03
N ASN A 92 7.46 0.37 -15.36
CA ASN A 92 7.95 0.14 -16.72
C ASN A 92 7.00 -0.70 -17.61
N GLY A 93 5.76 -0.91 -17.18
CA GLY A 93 4.77 -1.71 -17.91
C GLY A 93 5.02 -3.21 -17.88
N GLN A 94 5.99 -3.71 -17.10
CA GLN A 94 6.40 -5.11 -17.07
C GLN A 94 6.12 -5.74 -15.71
N CYS A 95 5.30 -6.79 -15.70
CA CYS A 95 5.07 -7.65 -14.54
C CYS A 95 5.97 -8.88 -14.59
N TYR A 96 6.88 -8.98 -13.62
CA TYR A 96 7.64 -10.21 -13.39
C TYR A 96 6.82 -11.14 -12.50
N PHE A 97 6.84 -12.43 -12.83
CA PHE A 97 6.40 -13.44 -11.87
C PHE A 97 7.49 -13.55 -10.79
N PRO A 98 7.14 -13.52 -9.50
CA PRO A 98 8.12 -13.59 -8.43
C PRO A 98 8.91 -14.90 -8.49
N ASP A 99 10.13 -14.88 -7.98
CA ASP A 99 11.02 -16.05 -7.97
C ASP A 99 10.34 -17.30 -7.40
N ARG A 100 10.73 -18.48 -7.89
CA ARG A 100 10.12 -19.74 -7.44
C ARG A 100 10.40 -20.01 -5.95
N PHE A 101 11.54 -19.56 -5.44
CA PHE A 101 12.01 -19.84 -4.09
C PHE A 101 11.81 -18.65 -3.14
N TRP A 102 11.57 -18.94 -1.86
CA TRP A 102 11.48 -17.94 -0.80
C TRP A 102 12.86 -17.62 -0.25
N SER A 103 13.20 -16.35 -0.13
CA SER A 103 14.34 -15.89 0.67
C SER A 103 13.90 -15.80 2.13
N THR A 104 14.53 -16.58 3.00
CA THR A 104 14.24 -16.58 4.45
C THR A 104 14.94 -15.42 5.15
N ASN A 105 14.49 -15.09 6.36
CA ASN A 105 15.14 -14.07 7.18
C ASN A 105 16.63 -14.35 7.45
N GLU A 106 17.08 -15.62 7.54
CA GLU A 106 18.51 -15.91 7.66
C GLU A 106 19.30 -15.56 6.40
N SER A 107 18.68 -15.68 5.22
CA SER A 107 19.32 -15.32 3.95
C SER A 107 19.26 -13.82 3.65
N LEU A 108 18.29 -13.11 4.24
CA LEU A 108 18.04 -11.69 4.01
C LEU A 108 18.60 -10.78 5.11
N GLU A 109 18.85 -11.34 6.30
CA GLU A 109 19.24 -10.62 7.52
C GLU A 109 18.35 -9.41 7.85
N LEU A 110 17.02 -9.55 7.73
CA LEU A 110 16.06 -8.49 8.01
C LEU A 110 15.35 -8.71 9.35
N PHE A 111 15.56 -7.79 10.29
CA PHE A 111 14.95 -7.80 11.61
C PHE A 111 14.31 -6.44 11.91
N THR A 112 13.13 -6.44 12.51
CA THR A 112 12.37 -5.23 12.82
C THR A 112 11.84 -5.32 14.24
N ASP A 113 11.89 -4.22 14.98
CA ASP A 113 11.36 -4.16 16.34
C ASP A 113 10.75 -2.78 16.63
N SER A 114 9.80 -2.71 17.55
CA SER A 114 9.10 -1.49 17.95
C SER A 114 8.67 -1.53 19.40
N ALA A 115 8.71 -0.38 20.07
CA ALA A 115 8.29 -0.26 21.46
C ALA A 115 7.01 0.56 21.62
N GLY A 116 6.13 0.18 22.55
CA GLY A 116 4.91 0.90 22.91
C GLY A 116 5.09 2.11 23.84
N ASN A 117 6.24 2.76 23.84
CA ASN A 117 6.58 3.86 24.77
C ASN A 117 7.09 5.08 24.00
N VAL A 118 6.54 6.26 24.27
CA VAL A 118 6.90 7.52 23.58
C VAL A 118 8.38 7.91 23.70
N LEU A 119 9.05 7.52 24.79
CA LEU A 119 10.48 7.78 24.97
C LEU A 119 11.35 6.89 24.08
N LEU A 120 10.77 5.81 23.56
CA LEU A 120 11.41 4.84 22.68
C LEU A 120 10.97 5.08 21.22
N GLY A 121 11.09 4.05 20.39
CA GLY A 121 10.86 4.14 18.96
C GLY A 121 10.72 2.76 18.32
N CYS A 122 11.07 2.70 17.05
CA CYS A 122 11.29 1.46 16.33
C CYS A 122 12.68 1.41 15.72
N GLY A 123 13.07 0.20 15.32
CA GLY A 123 14.32 -0.04 14.63
C GLY A 123 14.18 -1.14 13.58
N ALA A 124 15.06 -1.09 12.60
CA ALA A 124 15.22 -2.17 11.65
C ALA A 124 16.70 -2.40 11.34
N TYR A 125 17.05 -3.66 11.09
CA TYR A 125 18.37 -4.11 10.68
C TYR A 125 18.25 -4.87 9.37
N PHE A 126 19.17 -4.62 8.43
CA PHE A 126 19.28 -5.30 7.15
C PHE A 126 20.75 -5.41 6.72
N GLN A 127 21.30 -6.62 6.65
CA GLN A 127 22.63 -6.91 6.10
C GLN A 127 23.75 -5.97 6.58
N GLY A 128 23.93 -5.86 7.90
CA GLY A 128 24.94 -4.99 8.53
C GLY A 128 24.55 -3.51 8.62
N HIS A 129 23.43 -3.11 8.03
CA HIS A 129 22.89 -1.76 8.12
C HIS A 129 21.76 -1.72 9.12
N TRP A 130 21.61 -0.61 9.84
CA TRP A 130 20.52 -0.41 10.78
C TRP A 130 19.95 0.99 10.66
N VAL A 131 18.68 1.12 11.04
CA VAL A 131 17.97 2.38 11.15
C VAL A 131 17.16 2.36 12.45
N GLN A 132 17.04 3.53 13.07
CA GLN A 132 16.15 3.74 14.20
C GLN A 132 15.28 4.98 13.94
N TYR A 133 14.09 4.96 14.51
CA TYR A 133 13.17 6.10 14.47
C TYR A 133 12.50 6.25 15.82
N GLN A 134 12.74 7.38 16.49
CA GLN A 134 12.10 7.70 17.76
C GLN A 134 10.67 8.17 17.54
N TRP A 135 9.75 7.78 18.44
CA TRP A 135 8.38 8.24 18.34
C TRP A 135 8.27 9.75 18.58
N PRO A 136 7.42 10.47 17.81
CA PRO A 136 7.16 11.87 18.07
C PRO A 136 6.63 12.08 19.49
N SER A 137 7.13 13.09 20.19
CA SER A 137 6.66 13.46 21.53
C SER A 137 5.14 13.74 21.55
N SER A 138 4.58 14.21 20.44
CA SER A 138 3.14 14.42 20.26
C SER A 138 2.31 13.14 20.33
N TRP A 139 2.90 11.94 20.34
CA TRP A 139 2.17 10.68 20.48
C TRP A 139 1.92 10.29 21.94
N ALA A 140 2.58 10.93 22.91
CA ALA A 140 2.50 10.59 24.35
C ALA A 140 1.06 10.41 24.84
N ASP A 141 0.17 11.34 24.48
CA ASP A 141 -1.22 11.38 24.94
C ASP A 141 -2.21 10.83 23.90
N THR A 142 -1.74 10.01 22.97
CA THR A 142 -2.57 9.48 21.88
C THR A 142 -2.73 7.97 21.96
N SER A 143 -3.87 7.48 21.44
CA SER A 143 -4.13 6.04 21.33
C SER A 143 -3.26 5.30 20.31
N ILE A 144 -2.31 5.97 19.66
CA ILE A 144 -1.40 5.36 18.69
C ILE A 144 -0.46 4.37 19.40
N LEU A 145 0.06 4.73 20.57
CA LEU A 145 1.01 3.89 21.30
C LEU A 145 0.37 2.61 21.87
N LEU A 146 -0.96 2.54 21.90
CA LEU A 146 -1.73 1.37 22.30
C LEU A 146 -2.02 0.42 21.11
N ASP A 147 -1.79 0.87 19.87
CA ASP A 147 -2.05 0.11 18.66
C ASP A 147 -0.80 -0.68 18.24
N ILE A 148 -0.54 -1.78 18.96
CA ILE A 148 0.66 -2.62 18.77
C ILE A 148 0.83 -3.07 17.31
N THR A 149 -0.27 -3.42 16.64
CA THR A 149 -0.23 -3.80 15.21
C THR A 149 0.24 -2.66 14.32
N CYS A 150 -0.17 -1.42 14.62
CA CYS A 150 0.33 -0.26 13.90
C CYS A 150 1.81 -0.02 14.20
N LEU A 151 2.24 -0.11 15.46
CA LEU A 151 3.62 0.15 15.86
C LEU A 151 4.60 -0.83 15.22
N GLU A 152 4.28 -2.12 15.22
CA GLU A 152 5.11 -3.17 14.62
C GLU A 152 5.16 -3.10 13.09
N LEU A 153 4.11 -2.58 12.45
CA LEU A 153 4.10 -2.39 11.00
C LEU A 153 5.02 -1.24 10.55
N ILE A 154 5.23 -0.22 11.39
CA ILE A 154 6.06 0.94 11.03
C ILE A 154 7.51 0.55 10.67
N PRO A 155 8.28 -0.20 11.48
CA PRO A 155 9.66 -0.57 11.12
C PRO A 155 9.72 -1.48 9.89
N ILE A 156 8.68 -2.28 9.63
CA ILE A 156 8.57 -3.05 8.38
C ILE A 156 8.46 -2.08 7.20
N VAL A 157 7.50 -1.16 7.22
CA VAL A 157 7.33 -0.15 6.17
C VAL A 157 8.62 0.65 5.96
N LEU A 158 9.24 1.10 7.05
CA LEU A 158 10.50 1.84 7.03
C LEU A 158 11.61 1.07 6.32
N SER A 159 11.74 -0.24 6.61
CA SER A 159 12.72 -1.12 5.96
C SER A 159 12.53 -1.17 4.45
N PHE A 160 11.28 -1.30 3.98
CA PHE A 160 10.97 -1.33 2.54
C PHE A 160 11.14 0.04 1.89
N MET A 161 10.90 1.13 2.60
CA MET A 161 11.17 2.48 2.08
C MET A 161 12.67 2.75 1.88
N ILE A 162 13.51 2.28 2.80
CA ILE A 162 14.96 2.52 2.76
C ILE A 162 15.65 1.51 1.83
N TRP A 163 15.35 0.22 1.97
CA TRP A 163 16.04 -0.88 1.28
C TRP A 163 15.21 -1.56 0.19
N GLY A 164 14.05 -1.01 -0.20
CA GLY A 164 13.14 -1.61 -1.19
C GLY A 164 13.79 -1.99 -2.52
N ARG A 165 14.80 -1.24 -2.96
CA ARG A 165 15.58 -1.58 -4.17
C ARG A 165 16.28 -2.94 -4.05
N SER A 166 16.78 -3.29 -2.86
CA SER A 166 17.43 -4.58 -2.56
C SER A 166 16.43 -5.73 -2.43
N PHE A 167 15.15 -5.41 -2.29
CA PHE A 167 14.03 -6.34 -2.16
C PHE A 167 13.30 -6.63 -3.48
N ARG A 168 13.56 -5.85 -4.52
CA ARG A 168 12.90 -5.99 -5.83
C ARG A 168 13.00 -7.42 -6.36
N ASN A 169 11.86 -7.95 -6.81
CA ASN A 169 11.66 -9.31 -7.35
C ASN A 169 11.93 -10.48 -6.37
N LYS A 170 12.28 -10.22 -5.11
CA LYS A 170 12.50 -11.28 -4.11
C LYS A 170 11.19 -11.67 -3.43
N LYS A 171 11.08 -12.94 -3.04
CA LYS A 171 10.06 -13.41 -2.09
C LYS A 171 10.64 -13.33 -0.68
N ILE A 172 10.11 -12.45 0.16
CA ILE A 172 10.64 -12.19 1.50
C ILE A 172 9.73 -12.82 2.55
N LEU A 173 10.32 -13.63 3.45
CA LEU A 173 9.64 -14.17 4.62
C LEU A 173 9.96 -13.32 5.87
N LEU A 174 9.02 -12.47 6.28
CA LEU A 174 9.14 -11.69 7.52
C LEU A 174 8.75 -12.56 8.73
N ARG A 175 9.60 -12.61 9.76
CA ARG A 175 9.25 -13.18 11.07
C ARG A 175 8.56 -12.12 11.91
N ILE A 176 7.28 -12.34 12.18
CA ILE A 176 6.42 -11.46 12.97
C ILE A 176 5.74 -12.34 14.02
N ASP A 177 5.81 -11.95 15.29
CA ASP A 177 5.21 -12.64 16.43
C ASP A 177 3.74 -12.25 16.65
N ASN A 178 3.31 -11.10 16.14
CA ASN A 178 1.91 -10.70 16.08
C ASN A 178 1.13 -11.34 14.91
N GLN A 179 0.27 -12.31 15.24
CA GLN A 179 -0.58 -13.01 14.26
C GLN A 179 -1.56 -12.11 13.50
N ALA A 180 -2.07 -11.04 14.13
CA ALA A 180 -2.94 -10.11 13.44
C ALA A 180 -2.17 -9.39 12.33
N LEU A 181 -0.95 -8.95 12.62
CA LEU A 181 -0.07 -8.33 11.64
C LEU A 181 0.33 -9.30 10.52
N VAL A 182 0.65 -10.56 10.85
CA VAL A 182 0.89 -11.63 9.84
C VAL A 182 -0.29 -11.75 8.88
N SER A 183 -1.53 -11.84 9.39
CA SER A 183 -2.72 -11.90 8.55
C SER A 183 -2.89 -10.64 7.69
N ILE A 184 -2.65 -9.45 8.26
CA ILE A 184 -2.78 -8.17 7.57
C ILE A 184 -1.75 -8.03 6.47
N VAL A 185 -0.48 -8.41 6.69
CA VAL A 185 0.58 -8.33 5.68
C VAL A 185 0.35 -9.34 4.55
N ASN A 186 -0.09 -10.56 4.88
CA ASN A 186 -0.36 -11.58 3.88
C ASN A 186 -1.60 -11.26 3.03
N LYS A 187 -2.71 -10.85 3.67
CA LYS A 187 -3.93 -10.42 2.96
C LYS A 187 -3.81 -9.01 2.39
N ARG A 188 -2.82 -8.23 2.87
CA ARG A 188 -2.57 -6.82 2.55
C ARG A 188 -3.83 -5.99 2.72
N THR A 189 -4.56 -6.16 3.82
CA THR A 189 -5.80 -5.43 4.10
C THR A 189 -6.08 -5.42 5.61
N SER A 190 -6.75 -4.39 6.09
CA SER A 190 -7.15 -4.22 7.49
C SER A 190 -8.42 -3.36 7.60
N LYS A 191 -9.20 -3.58 8.65
CA LYS A 191 -10.32 -2.69 9.01
C LYS A 191 -9.84 -1.38 9.63
N SER A 192 -8.62 -1.34 10.19
CA SER A 192 -8.05 -0.13 10.78
C SER A 192 -7.57 0.81 9.67
N LYS A 193 -8.17 2.00 9.60
CA LYS A 193 -7.75 3.05 8.64
C LYS A 193 -6.27 3.42 8.81
N ARG A 194 -5.78 3.47 10.04
CA ARG A 194 -4.39 3.78 10.36
C ARG A 194 -3.42 2.75 9.78
N VAL A 195 -3.71 1.47 10.01
CA VAL A 195 -2.92 0.36 9.45
C VAL A 195 -2.99 0.34 7.92
N MET A 196 -4.15 0.66 7.34
CA MET A 196 -4.29 0.70 5.88
C MET A 196 -3.42 1.77 5.22
N ILE A 197 -3.18 2.92 5.87
CA ILE A 197 -2.23 3.93 5.37
C ILE A 197 -0.83 3.31 5.22
N LEU A 198 -0.37 2.56 6.24
CA LEU A 198 0.93 1.90 6.25
C LEU A 198 1.02 0.74 5.23
N ILE A 199 -0.01 -0.09 5.14
CA ILE A 199 -0.06 -1.20 4.17
C ILE A 199 0.01 -0.69 2.73
N ARG A 200 -0.63 0.44 2.42
CA ARG A 200 -0.52 1.05 1.10
C ARG A 200 0.94 1.42 0.80
N GLN A 201 1.62 2.10 1.72
CA GLN A 201 3.04 2.45 1.55
C GLN A 201 3.93 1.22 1.36
N LEU A 202 3.70 0.17 2.15
CA LEU A 202 4.49 -1.07 2.08
C LEU A 202 4.43 -1.70 0.68
N VAL A 203 3.24 -1.84 0.10
CA VAL A 203 3.10 -2.53 -1.19
C VAL A 203 3.56 -1.68 -2.36
N PHE A 204 3.47 -0.35 -2.29
CA PHE A 204 4.05 0.51 -3.33
C PHE A 204 5.58 0.59 -3.26
N SER A 205 6.17 0.18 -2.14
CA SER A 205 7.63 0.08 -1.97
C SER A 205 8.20 -1.27 -2.45
N LEU A 206 7.34 -2.23 -2.82
CA LEU A 206 7.68 -3.56 -3.36
C LEU A 206 7.74 -3.55 -4.90
#